data_AF-A0A4Z2E7U8-F1
#
_entry.id   AF-A0A4Z2E7U8-F1
#
_cell.length_a   1.000
_cell.length_b   1.000
_cell.length_c   1.000
_cell.angle_alpha   90.00
_cell.angle_beta   90.00
_cell.angle_gamma   90.00
#
_symmetry.space_group_name_H-M   'P 1'
#
loop_
_entity.id
_entity.type
_entity.pdbx_description
1 polymer ?
#
loop_
_entity_poly.entity_id
_entity_poly.type
_entity_poly.pdbx_seq_one_letter_code
_entity_poly.pdbx_strand_id
1 'polypeptide(L)'
;MTRPDLPTGFGGWQIVDATPQETSDGMYRCGPASVHAIKHGQICFPFDAAFVFAEVNSDVVFYTRSKDGSLEPVKVNRTHVGRMVLTKTPGDVTRRDISDQYKFPEGQKLNNVFLFFKPGRIFFSIARQ
;
A
#
# COMPACT_ATOMS: atom_id res chain seq x y z
N MET A 1 -11.49 -4.83 15.15
CA MET A 1 -12.26 -3.85 15.94
C MET A 1 -13.22 -3.08 15.05
N THR A 2 -14.25 -2.45 15.61
CA THR A 2 -15.11 -1.50 14.86
C THR A 2 -14.36 -0.18 14.61
N ARG A 3 -14.78 0.57 13.59
CA ARG A 3 -14.25 1.90 13.23
C ARG A 3 -15.39 2.92 13.18
N PRO A 4 -15.91 3.39 14.32
CA PRO A 4 -17.02 4.34 14.37
C PRO A 4 -16.66 5.72 13.78
N ASP A 5 -15.36 5.98 13.64
CA ASP A 5 -14.78 7.15 12.98
C ASP A 5 -14.83 7.08 11.43
N LEU A 6 -15.16 5.91 10.86
CA LEU A 6 -15.30 5.69 9.41
C LEU A 6 -16.75 5.32 9.04
N PRO A 7 -17.13 5.43 7.75
CA PRO A 7 -18.40 4.89 7.29
C PRO A 7 -18.57 3.40 7.59
N THR A 8 -19.82 2.94 7.63
CA THR A 8 -20.13 1.52 7.84
C THR A 8 -19.43 0.66 6.77
N GLY A 9 -18.79 -0.43 7.21
CA GLY A 9 -18.06 -1.37 6.34
C GLY A 9 -16.54 -1.39 6.53
N PHE A 10 -15.95 -0.39 7.21
CA PHE A 10 -14.49 -0.31 7.42
C PHE A 10 -13.98 -0.89 8.75
N GLY A 11 -14.85 -1.54 9.53
CA GLY A 11 -14.45 -2.31 10.71
C GLY A 11 -13.71 -3.61 10.36
N GLY A 12 -13.46 -4.45 11.37
CA GLY A 12 -12.77 -5.73 11.20
C GLY A 12 -11.27 -5.63 11.46
N TRP A 13 -10.44 -6.23 10.59
CA TRP A 13 -8.98 -6.19 10.69
C TRP A 13 -8.44 -4.79 10.41
N GLN A 14 -7.51 -4.36 11.24
CA GLN A 14 -6.85 -3.07 11.14
C GLN A 14 -5.34 -3.29 11.12
N ILE A 15 -4.66 -2.58 10.25
CA ILE A 15 -3.21 -2.66 10.04
C ILE A 15 -2.57 -1.66 10.98
N VAL A 16 -1.59 -2.13 11.75
CA VAL A 16 -0.75 -1.32 12.62
C VAL A 16 0.68 -1.80 12.36
N ASP A 17 1.56 -0.87 11.97
CA ASP A 17 2.98 -1.16 11.80
C ASP A 17 3.79 -0.31 12.79
N ALA A 18 4.62 -1.00 13.57
CA ALA A 18 5.53 -0.41 14.55
C ALA A 18 6.93 -0.14 13.95
N THR A 19 7.17 -0.58 12.72
CA THR A 19 8.42 -0.34 12.00
C THR A 19 8.53 1.15 11.65
N PRO A 20 9.56 1.88 12.11
CA PRO A 20 9.70 3.31 11.86
C PRO A 20 10.17 3.55 10.42
N GLN A 21 9.24 3.53 9.46
CA GLN A 21 9.52 3.75 8.03
C GLN A 21 9.26 5.20 7.61
N GLU A 22 8.05 5.70 7.88
CA GLU A 22 7.62 7.07 7.58
C GLU A 22 7.11 7.77 8.84
N THR A 23 7.14 9.10 8.82
CA THR A 23 6.59 9.90 9.92
C THR A 23 5.13 10.24 9.64
N SER A 24 4.26 9.98 10.63
CA SER A 24 2.87 10.39 10.67
C SER A 24 2.73 11.44 11.78
N ASP A 25 2.36 12.66 11.40
CA ASP A 25 2.38 13.86 12.28
C ASP A 25 3.73 14.11 12.97
N GLY A 26 4.84 13.83 12.27
CA GLY A 26 6.21 14.01 12.81
C GLY A 26 6.66 12.92 13.80
N MET A 27 5.86 11.88 14.02
CA MET A 27 6.21 10.71 14.82
C MET A 27 6.25 9.44 13.96
N TYR A 28 7.12 8.49 14.30
CA TYR A 28 7.12 7.18 13.65
C TYR A 28 5.98 6.32 14.19
N ARG A 29 4.90 6.24 13.43
CA ARG A 29 3.72 5.40 13.71
C ARG A 29 2.96 5.16 12.41
N CYS A 30 2.28 4.01 12.31
CA CYS A 30 1.41 3.70 11.19
C CYS A 30 0.13 3.01 11.67
N GLY A 31 -1.02 3.57 11.31
CA GLY A 31 -2.33 2.99 11.56
C GLY A 31 -3.02 3.47 12.84
N PRO A 32 -4.22 2.94 13.15
CA PRO A 32 -4.87 1.81 12.50
C PRO A 32 -5.46 2.12 11.11
N ALA A 33 -5.05 1.39 10.09
CA ALA A 33 -5.61 1.46 8.73
C ALA A 33 -6.58 0.31 8.48
N SER A 34 -7.76 0.57 7.93
CA SER A 34 -8.74 -0.50 7.63
C SER A 34 -8.26 -1.35 6.46
N VAL A 35 -8.11 -2.67 6.63
CA VAL A 35 -7.79 -3.60 5.54
C VAL A 35 -8.79 -3.46 4.38
N HIS A 36 -10.07 -3.26 4.72
CA HIS A 36 -11.11 -3.05 3.74
C HIS A 36 -10.91 -1.75 2.94
N ALA A 37 -10.50 -0.67 3.60
CA ALA A 37 -10.16 0.58 2.90
C ALA A 37 -8.99 0.40 1.94
N ILE A 38 -7.95 -0.34 2.36
CA ILE A 38 -6.78 -0.64 1.51
C ILE A 38 -7.20 -1.43 0.26
N LYS A 39 -7.97 -2.50 0.42
CA LYS A 39 -8.46 -3.31 -0.71
C LYS A 39 -9.20 -2.47 -1.75
N HIS A 40 -10.04 -1.55 -1.30
CA HIS A 40 -10.87 -0.71 -2.15
C HIS A 40 -10.22 0.62 -2.56
N GLY A 41 -8.93 0.83 -2.24
CA GLY A 41 -8.19 2.05 -2.60
C GLY A 41 -8.71 3.32 -1.92
N GLN A 42 -9.41 3.21 -0.80
CA GLN A 42 -9.95 4.34 -0.04
C GLN A 42 -8.86 4.96 0.86
N ILE A 43 -7.80 5.47 0.23
CA ILE A 43 -6.58 5.94 0.90
C ILE A 43 -6.71 7.29 1.63
N CYS A 44 -7.86 7.97 1.46
CA CYS A 44 -8.16 9.22 2.16
C CYS A 44 -8.64 9.00 3.61
N PHE A 45 -8.93 7.75 4.00
CA PHE A 45 -9.34 7.46 5.36
C PHE A 45 -8.15 7.38 6.33
N PRO A 46 -8.31 7.89 7.55
CA PRO A 46 -7.30 7.73 8.58
C PRO A 46 -7.18 6.25 9.00
N PHE A 47 -6.04 5.80 9.51
CA PHE A 47 -4.74 6.48 9.59
C PHE A 47 -3.81 5.86 8.55
N ASP A 48 -2.93 6.68 7.95
CA ASP A 48 -1.81 6.25 7.10
C ASP A 48 -2.17 5.29 5.94
N ALA A 49 -3.43 5.30 5.50
CA ALA A 49 -3.94 4.34 4.52
C ALA A 49 -3.18 4.42 3.18
N ALA A 50 -2.74 5.62 2.77
CA ALA A 50 -1.92 5.79 1.57
C ALA A 50 -0.55 5.09 1.66
N PHE A 51 0.08 5.12 2.85
CA PHE A 51 1.37 4.45 3.08
C PHE A 51 1.19 2.93 3.02
N VAL A 52 0.22 2.40 3.77
CA VAL A 52 -0.09 0.98 3.79
C VAL A 52 -0.53 0.46 2.41
N PHE A 53 -1.29 1.25 1.65
CA PHE A 53 -1.67 0.90 0.28
C PHE A 53 -0.45 0.77 -0.64
N ALA A 54 0.55 1.63 -0.47
CA ALA A 54 1.78 1.58 -1.24
C ALA A 54 2.57 0.28 -1.01
N GLU A 55 2.60 -0.24 0.22
CA GLU A 55 3.33 -1.48 0.56
C GLU A 55 2.82 -2.70 -0.20
N VAL A 56 1.55 -2.69 -0.66
CA VAL A 56 0.90 -3.82 -1.34
C VAL A 56 0.58 -3.58 -2.82
N ASN A 57 0.55 -2.32 -3.29
CA ASN A 57 0.13 -1.96 -4.65
C ASN A 57 1.09 -1.01 -5.41
N SER A 58 2.30 -0.74 -4.92
CA SER A 58 3.24 0.12 -5.65
C SER A 58 3.73 -0.49 -6.96
N ASP A 59 3.87 0.36 -7.98
CA ASP A 59 4.55 0.01 -9.23
C ASP A 59 6.08 0.16 -9.06
N VAL A 60 6.84 -0.80 -9.58
CA VAL A 60 8.31 -0.69 -9.66
C VAL A 60 8.69 -0.11 -11.03
N VAL A 61 9.15 1.14 -11.04
CA VAL A 61 9.59 1.83 -12.26
C VAL A 61 11.11 1.80 -12.35
N PHE A 62 11.61 1.23 -13.44
CA PHE A 62 13.03 1.24 -13.79
C PHE A 62 13.32 2.45 -14.65
N TYR A 63 14.32 3.24 -14.25
CA TYR A 63 14.79 4.40 -15.00
C TYR A 63 16.18 4.13 -15.58
N THR A 64 16.42 4.63 -16.79
CA THR A 64 17.78 4.82 -17.30
C THR A 64 18.21 6.26 -17.03
N ARG A 65 19.51 6.45 -16.74
CA ARG A 65 20.09 7.77 -16.51
C ARG A 65 20.97 8.15 -17.68
N SER A 66 20.59 9.20 -18.39
CA SER A 66 21.38 9.77 -19.47
C SER A 66 22.62 10.49 -18.94
N LYS A 67 23.59 10.76 -19.83
CA LYS A 67 24.84 11.45 -19.47
C LYS A 67 24.63 12.87 -18.95
N ASP A 68 23.56 13.53 -19.37
CA ASP A 68 23.13 14.85 -18.89
C ASP A 68 22.41 14.80 -17.53
N GLY A 69 22.19 13.60 -16.97
CA GLY A 69 21.52 13.38 -15.70
C GLY A 69 20.00 13.23 -15.78
N SER A 70 19.40 13.33 -16.98
CA SER A 70 17.96 13.06 -17.17
C SER A 70 17.61 11.60 -16.87
N LEU A 71 16.38 11.38 -16.37
CA LEU A 71 15.87 10.05 -16.00
C LEU A 71 14.69 9.69 -16.90
N GLU A 72 14.85 8.65 -17.70
CA GLU A 72 13.80 8.16 -18.59
C GLU A 72 13.29 6.78 -18.14
N PRO A 73 11.98 6.56 -18.00
CA PRO A 73 11.42 5.28 -17.59
C PRO A 73 11.59 4.24 -18.72
N VAL A 74 12.23 3.12 -18.42
CA VAL A 74 12.48 2.03 -19.39
C VAL A 74 11.57 0.83 -19.19
N LYS A 75 11.08 0.62 -17.96
CA LYS A 75 10.21 -0.52 -17.63
C LYS A 75 9.36 -0.19 -16.40
N VAL A 76 8.12 -0.67 -16.40
CA VAL A 76 7.23 -0.62 -15.23
C VAL A 76 6.80 -2.04 -14.91
N ASN A 77 7.05 -2.48 -13.67
CA ASN A 77 6.59 -3.77 -13.16
C ASN A 77 5.51 -3.55 -12.10
N ARG A 78 4.27 -3.89 -12.47
CA ARG A 78 3.07 -3.66 -11.65
C ARG A 78 2.72 -4.83 -10.72
N THR A 79 3.39 -5.97 -10.88
CA THR A 79 3.03 -7.23 -10.20
C THR A 79 4.12 -7.68 -9.21
N HIS A 80 5.13 -6.84 -8.97
CA HIS A 80 6.26 -7.21 -8.11
C HIS A 80 5.99 -6.97 -6.62
N VAL A 81 5.26 -5.91 -6.29
CA VAL A 81 4.96 -5.50 -4.91
C VAL A 81 3.66 -6.17 -4.44
N GLY A 82 3.59 -6.52 -3.16
CA GLY A 82 2.40 -7.13 -2.56
C GLY A 82 2.02 -8.49 -3.17
N ARG A 83 3.01 -9.28 -3.62
CA ARG A 83 2.79 -10.58 -4.27
C ARG A 83 2.08 -11.61 -3.39
N MET A 84 2.33 -11.53 -2.08
CA MET A 84 1.77 -12.48 -1.12
C MET A 84 1.72 -11.84 0.26
N VAL A 85 0.54 -11.89 0.89
CA VAL A 85 0.32 -11.53 2.29
C VAL A 85 -0.07 -12.79 3.04
N LEU A 86 0.75 -13.19 4.00
CA LEU A 86 0.58 -14.44 4.74
C LEU A 86 0.32 -14.17 6.21
N THR A 87 -0.50 -15.01 6.81
CA THR A 87 -0.64 -15.12 8.26
C THR A 87 -0.60 -16.58 8.70
N LYS A 88 -0.39 -16.84 9.98
CA LYS A 88 -0.43 -18.21 10.53
C LYS A 88 -1.88 -18.71 10.58
N THR A 89 -2.10 -19.96 10.21
CA THR A 89 -3.42 -20.59 10.37
C THR A 89 -3.76 -20.74 11.86
N PRO A 90 -4.96 -20.35 12.30
CA PRO A 90 -5.38 -20.58 13.69
C PRO A 90 -5.34 -22.07 14.05
N GLY A 91 -4.71 -22.41 15.17
CA GLY A 91 -4.61 -23.81 15.63
C GLY A 91 -3.60 -24.69 14.89
N ASP A 92 -2.92 -24.20 13.85
CA ASP A 92 -1.96 -24.97 13.05
C ASP A 92 -0.64 -24.17 12.84
N VAL A 93 0.43 -24.84 12.43
CA VAL A 93 1.74 -24.27 12.07
C VAL A 93 1.82 -23.91 10.58
N THR A 94 0.77 -24.21 9.80
CA THR A 94 0.68 -23.87 8.38
C THR A 94 0.45 -22.37 8.16
N ARG A 95 0.72 -21.92 6.93
CA ARG A 95 0.47 -20.56 6.45
C ARG A 95 -0.90 -20.45 5.80
N ARG A 96 -1.55 -19.31 5.96
CA ARG A 96 -2.77 -18.88 5.27
C ARG A 96 -2.47 -17.67 4.41
N ASP A 97 -2.76 -17.76 3.13
CA ASP A 97 -2.73 -16.62 2.21
C ASP A 97 -3.98 -15.76 2.42
N ILE A 98 -3.77 -14.45 2.60
CA ILE A 98 -4.81 -13.43 2.77
C ILE A 98 -4.60 -12.25 1.80
N SER A 99 -3.84 -12.45 0.71
CA SER A 99 -3.56 -11.41 -0.29
C SER A 99 -4.84 -10.82 -0.89
N ASP A 100 -5.86 -11.66 -1.07
CA ASP A 100 -7.19 -11.29 -1.56
C ASP A 100 -7.93 -10.32 -0.62
N GLN A 101 -7.52 -10.23 0.65
CA GLN A 101 -8.07 -9.25 1.59
C GLN A 101 -7.45 -7.87 1.45
N TYR A 102 -6.24 -7.76 0.87
CA TYR A 102 -5.49 -6.51 0.73
C TYR A 102 -5.57 -5.91 -0.66
N LYS A 103 -5.72 -6.74 -1.69
CA LYS A 103 -5.81 -6.30 -3.08
C LYS A 103 -6.67 -7.22 -3.92
N PHE A 104 -7.17 -6.68 -5.02
CA PHE A 104 -7.84 -7.46 -6.05
C PHE A 104 -6.82 -8.15 -6.96
N PRO A 105 -7.20 -9.19 -7.71
CA PRO A 105 -6.32 -9.83 -8.68
C PRO A 105 -5.73 -8.83 -9.68
N GLU A 106 -4.45 -9.00 -9.99
CA GLU A 106 -3.74 -8.17 -10.96
C GLU A 106 -4.48 -8.12 -12.31
N GLY A 107 -4.59 -6.92 -12.89
CA GLY A 107 -5.29 -6.70 -14.16
C GLY A 107 -6.79 -6.37 -14.03
N GLN A 108 -7.38 -6.47 -12.84
CA GLN A 108 -8.68 -5.84 -12.57
C GLN A 108 -8.50 -4.33 -12.39
N LYS A 109 -9.19 -3.52 -13.20
CA LYS A 109 -9.16 -2.06 -13.07
C LYS A 109 -9.83 -1.63 -11.77
N LEU A 110 -9.03 -1.13 -10.84
CA LEU A 110 -9.47 -0.18 -9.83
C LEU A 110 -8.82 1.17 -10.12
N ASN A 111 -9.31 2.22 -9.48
CA ASN A 111 -8.70 3.55 -9.59
C ASN A 111 -7.25 3.44 -9.12
N ASN A 112 -6.31 3.45 -10.07
CA ASN A 112 -4.89 3.28 -9.79
C ASN A 112 -4.38 4.54 -9.07
N VAL A 113 -3.99 4.39 -7.81
CA VAL A 113 -3.16 5.41 -7.15
C VAL A 113 -1.71 5.11 -7.54
N PHE A 114 -1.10 5.99 -8.30
CA PHE A 114 0.34 5.93 -8.57
C PHE A 114 1.10 6.49 -7.37
N LEU A 115 1.91 5.67 -6.70
CA LEU A 115 2.95 6.16 -5.80
C LEU A 115 4.29 6.17 -6.53
N PHE A 116 4.99 7.32 -6.48
CA PHE A 116 6.34 7.45 -6.99
C PHE A 116 7.33 7.33 -5.84
N PHE A 117 8.10 6.24 -5.82
CA PHE A 117 9.26 6.14 -4.95
C PHE A 117 10.48 6.72 -5.68
N LYS A 118 11.01 7.86 -5.22
CA LYS A 118 12.34 8.32 -5.63
C LYS A 118 13.36 7.90 -4.57
N PRO A 119 14.58 7.50 -4.96
CA PRO A 119 15.62 7.17 -3.99
C PRO A 119 15.84 8.37 -3.06
N GLY A 120 15.63 8.16 -1.76
CA GLY A 120 15.86 9.13 -0.69
C GLY A 120 14.65 9.97 -0.24
N ARG A 121 13.48 9.89 -0.88
CA ARG A 121 12.22 10.52 -0.41
C ARG A 121 10.99 9.81 -0.97
N ILE A 122 10.02 9.46 -0.11
CA ILE A 122 8.68 9.06 -0.55
C ILE A 122 7.94 10.31 -1.01
N PHE A 123 7.58 10.35 -2.30
CA PHE A 123 6.72 11.39 -2.85
C PHE A 123 5.33 10.80 -3.10
N PHE A 124 4.36 11.21 -2.28
CA PHE A 124 2.95 10.93 -2.52
C PHE A 124 2.45 11.90 -3.60
N SER A 125 2.22 11.42 -4.83
CA SER A 125 1.55 12.18 -5.87
C SER A 125 0.30 11.44 -6.32
N ILE A 126 -0.86 11.84 -5.83
CA ILE A 126 -2.15 11.37 -6.37
C ILE A 126 -2.32 12.03 -7.74
N ALA A 127 -1.92 11.35 -8.80
CA ALA A 127 -2.32 11.74 -10.14
C ALA A 127 -3.81 11.37 -10.31
N ARG A 128 -4.71 12.36 -10.21
CA ARG A 128 -6.05 12.23 -10.80
C ARG A 128 -5.86 12.22 -12.32
N GLN A 129 -6.28 11.14 -12.98
CA GLN A 129 -6.65 11.22 -14.39
C GLN A 129 -8.02 11.86 -14.52
#